data_AF-A0A432WER9-F1
#
_entry.id   AF-A0A432WER9-F1
#
_cell.length_a   1.000
_cell.length_b   1.000
_cell.length_c   1.000
_cell.angle_alpha   90.00
_cell.angle_beta   90.00
_cell.angle_gamma   90.00
#
_symmetry.space_group_name_H-M   'P 1'
#
loop_
_entity.id
_entity.type
_entity.pdbx_description
1 polymer ?
#
loop_
_entity_poly.entity_id
_entity_poly.type
_entity_poly.pdbx_seq_one_letter_code
_entity_poly.pdbx_strand_id
1 'polypeptide(L)'
;MKTSGPLEAAITAALFAAAVSFAVWQFSPSAKFEDESIPTAVMDGSALVSDTSCRLQLQLIAPLHRREHFIERLSYVQEQFAHGGLSICATHFPADDIAQCNGSSRRVECDLDWSALPEPVEGMHTVTLVASGRGVANTRNGIVFVPEQASGLLLQHEIGHALGLADEYPMRARLAEAFCSGSFSFQPLNLVLTSSDVMTYEEKQMLRNRIPWIAHLEAPIATERDDGLWTLGTPEAYEEQIGLFPAATCDATATFAWKPLAEVTFMEHHELGSVPDLYLKLIDERLE
;
A
#
# COMPACT_ATOMS: atom_id res chain seq x y z
N MET A 1 -54.35 28.76 9.82
CA MET A 1 -55.53 28.40 10.64
C MET A 1 -55.41 26.91 10.92
N LYS A 2 -55.06 26.54 12.16
CA LYS A 2 -56.01 26.08 13.21
C LYS A 2 -56.60 24.71 12.82
N THR A 3 -56.42 23.60 13.53
CA THR A 3 -56.48 23.33 14.99
C THR A 3 -56.03 21.88 15.24
N SER A 4 -55.19 21.54 16.24
CA SER A 4 -55.58 21.04 17.60
C SER A 4 -56.81 20.11 17.59
N GLY A 5 -56.87 18.94 18.22
CA GLY A 5 -56.19 18.32 19.35
C GLY A 5 -57.01 17.07 19.76
N PRO A 6 -56.64 16.36 20.83
CA PRO A 6 -57.04 14.97 21.10
C PRO A 6 -58.30 14.83 21.95
N LEU A 7 -58.85 13.61 22.04
CA LEU A 7 -59.89 13.25 23.02
C LEU A 7 -59.48 12.00 23.82
N GLU A 8 -59.31 12.20 25.12
CA GLU A 8 -59.34 11.17 26.17
C GLU A 8 -60.78 10.77 26.52
N ALA A 9 -60.95 9.54 27.02
CA ALA A 9 -61.85 9.08 28.10
C ALA A 9 -62.13 7.56 27.91
N ALA A 10 -61.55 6.64 28.70
CA ALA A 10 -61.90 6.24 30.08
C ALA A 10 -63.18 5.38 30.19
N ILE A 11 -63.06 4.21 30.84
CA ILE A 11 -63.99 3.50 31.78
C ILE A 11 -63.49 2.03 31.88
N THR A 12 -62.86 1.50 32.94
CA THR A 12 -63.23 1.14 34.34
C THR A 12 -63.26 -0.39 34.55
N ALA A 13 -62.26 -0.86 35.32
CA ALA A 13 -62.19 -1.95 36.31
C ALA A 13 -62.92 -3.31 36.16
N ALA A 14 -62.14 -4.40 36.35
CA ALA A 14 -62.53 -5.54 37.20
C ALA A 14 -61.28 -6.20 37.82
N LEU A 15 -61.37 -6.46 39.13
CA LEU A 15 -60.37 -7.07 40.00
C LEU A 15 -60.19 -8.58 39.72
N PHE A 16 -58.97 -9.11 39.88
CA PHE A 16 -58.73 -10.35 40.61
C PHE A 16 -57.32 -10.34 41.23
N ALA A 17 -57.28 -10.61 42.54
CA ALA A 17 -56.07 -10.72 43.34
C ALA A 17 -55.49 -12.14 43.22
N ALA A 18 -54.17 -12.24 43.05
CA ALA A 18 -53.41 -13.44 43.35
C ALA A 18 -52.11 -13.03 44.04
N ALA A 19 -51.99 -13.40 45.31
CA ALA A 19 -50.80 -13.22 46.11
C ALA A 19 -49.69 -14.16 45.62
N VAL A 20 -48.48 -13.63 45.39
CA VAL A 20 -47.28 -14.45 45.21
C VAL A 20 -46.20 -13.92 46.15
N SER A 21 -45.74 -14.82 47.01
CA SER A 21 -44.77 -14.61 48.08
C SER A 21 -43.44 -14.08 47.57
N PHE A 22 -42.92 -13.05 48.23
CA PHE A 22 -41.53 -12.62 48.10
C PHE A 22 -40.60 -13.65 48.78
N ALA A 23 -39.90 -14.44 47.97
CA ALA A 23 -38.71 -15.15 48.42
C ALA A 23 -37.52 -14.19 48.33
N VAL A 24 -37.02 -13.78 49.49
CA VAL A 24 -35.76 -13.05 49.65
C VAL A 24 -34.62 -13.98 49.24
N TRP A 25 -34.03 -13.76 48.07
CA TRP A 25 -32.78 -14.40 47.68
C TRP A 25 -31.63 -13.68 48.37
N GLN A 26 -30.99 -14.40 49.29
CA GLN A 26 -29.73 -14.00 49.91
C GLN A 26 -28.63 -14.00 48.84
N PHE A 27 -27.96 -12.85 48.69
CA PHE A 27 -26.72 -12.74 47.93
C PHE A 27 -25.65 -13.62 48.60
N SER A 28 -25.19 -14.65 47.87
CA SER A 28 -24.01 -15.42 48.24
C SER A 28 -22.80 -14.88 47.46
N PRO A 29 -21.77 -14.33 48.11
CA PRO A 29 -20.59 -13.83 47.43
C PRO A 29 -19.57 -14.97 47.37
N SER A 30 -19.69 -15.87 46.40
CA SER A 30 -18.61 -16.75 45.92
C SER A 30 -19.13 -17.65 44.81
N ALA A 31 -19.29 -17.09 43.62
CA ALA A 31 -19.13 -17.83 42.39
C ALA A 31 -18.00 -17.13 41.64
N LYS A 32 -16.81 -17.73 41.68
CA LYS A 32 -15.74 -17.37 40.76
C LYS A 32 -16.30 -17.64 39.36
N PHE A 33 -16.59 -16.57 38.62
CA PHE A 33 -16.61 -16.66 37.18
C PHE A 33 -15.20 -17.10 36.80
N GLU A 34 -15.06 -18.37 36.42
CA GLU A 34 -13.94 -18.77 35.59
C GLU A 34 -14.07 -17.93 34.33
N ASP A 35 -13.15 -16.97 34.23
CA ASP A 35 -12.82 -16.23 33.05
C ASP A 35 -12.45 -17.28 31.98
N GLU A 36 -13.45 -17.69 31.18
CA GLU A 36 -13.17 -18.23 29.86
C GLU A 36 -12.52 -17.07 29.10
N SER A 37 -11.21 -16.95 29.28
CA SER A 37 -10.34 -16.20 28.40
C SER A 37 -10.68 -16.63 26.99
N ILE A 38 -11.39 -15.76 26.27
CA ILE A 38 -11.40 -15.79 24.81
C ILE A 38 -9.93 -15.86 24.44
N PRO A 39 -9.45 -16.88 23.71
CA PRO A 39 -8.11 -16.85 23.22
C PRO A 39 -8.06 -15.65 22.27
N THR A 40 -7.44 -14.56 22.71
CA THR A 40 -6.75 -13.66 21.80
C THR A 40 -5.81 -14.57 21.05
N ALA A 41 -6.19 -14.94 19.82
CA ALA A 41 -5.31 -15.64 18.91
C ALA A 41 -4.16 -14.69 18.62
N VAL A 42 -3.15 -14.70 19.48
CA VAL A 42 -1.87 -14.06 19.21
C VAL A 42 -1.35 -14.81 17.99
N MET A 43 -1.31 -14.12 16.85
CA MET A 43 -0.76 -14.68 15.63
C MET A 43 0.72 -14.98 15.89
N ASP A 44 1.05 -16.24 16.15
CA ASP A 44 2.43 -16.67 16.31
C ASP A 44 3.11 -16.68 14.93
N GLY A 45 4.05 -15.76 14.75
CA GLY A 45 4.74 -15.53 13.50
C GLY A 45 5.91 -16.48 13.32
N SER A 46 6.14 -16.97 12.10
CA SER A 46 7.28 -17.82 11.79
C SER A 46 8.06 -17.28 10.59
N ALA A 47 9.39 -17.21 10.70
CA ALA A 47 10.24 -16.66 9.66
C ALA A 47 10.10 -17.44 8.33
N LEU A 48 10.03 -16.70 7.21
CA LEU A 48 10.07 -17.19 5.83
C LEU A 48 11.42 -16.88 5.18
N VAL A 49 11.93 -15.68 5.43
CA VAL A 49 13.24 -15.20 5.00
C VAL A 49 13.86 -14.53 6.20
N SER A 50 15.06 -14.98 6.59
CA SER A 50 15.77 -14.46 7.76
C SER A 50 17.17 -14.00 7.37
N ASP A 51 17.45 -12.74 7.60
CA ASP A 51 18.79 -12.16 7.56
C ASP A 51 18.98 -11.34 8.84
N THR A 52 20.13 -11.47 9.50
CA THR A 52 20.42 -10.80 10.77
C THR A 52 20.58 -9.29 10.64
N SER A 53 20.53 -8.75 9.43
CA SER A 53 20.78 -7.34 9.09
C SER A 53 19.71 -6.73 8.17
N CYS A 54 18.51 -7.30 8.13
CA CYS A 54 17.39 -6.74 7.37
C CYS A 54 17.07 -5.31 7.78
N ARG A 55 16.76 -4.44 6.81
CA ARG A 55 16.16 -3.12 7.06
C ARG A 55 14.66 -3.08 6.76
N LEU A 56 14.21 -3.97 5.88
CA LEU A 56 12.82 -4.14 5.51
C LEU A 56 12.25 -5.40 6.16
N GLN A 57 11.21 -5.24 6.96
CA GLN A 57 10.40 -6.34 7.48
C GLN A 57 9.12 -6.49 6.66
N LEU A 58 8.91 -7.68 6.12
CA LEU A 58 7.66 -8.11 5.51
C LEU A 58 6.85 -8.93 6.51
N GLN A 59 5.61 -8.53 6.76
CA GLN A 59 4.67 -9.31 7.56
C GLN A 59 3.63 -9.93 6.63
N LEU A 60 3.80 -11.20 6.31
CA LEU A 60 2.88 -11.92 5.43
C LEU A 60 1.74 -12.54 6.25
N ILE A 61 0.52 -12.11 5.96
CA ILE A 61 -0.73 -12.70 6.46
C ILE A 61 -1.30 -13.54 5.34
N ALA A 62 -1.26 -14.87 5.50
CA ALA A 62 -1.66 -15.81 4.45
C ALA A 62 -2.10 -17.17 5.04
N PRO A 63 -2.91 -17.97 4.33
CA PRO A 63 -3.26 -19.32 4.76
C PRO A 63 -2.03 -20.21 4.96
N LEU A 64 -2.05 -21.08 5.97
CA LEU A 64 -0.87 -21.88 6.34
C LEU A 64 -0.38 -22.77 5.19
N HIS A 65 -1.31 -23.36 4.44
CA HIS A 65 -1.00 -24.25 3.32
C HIS A 65 -0.30 -23.56 2.13
N ARG A 66 -0.23 -22.22 2.10
CA ARG A 66 0.49 -21.44 1.08
C ARG A 66 1.91 -21.05 1.50
N ARG A 67 2.34 -21.39 2.72
CA ARG A 67 3.65 -21.01 3.27
C ARG A 67 4.82 -21.28 2.31
N GLU A 68 4.99 -22.53 1.88
CA GLU A 68 6.10 -22.93 0.99
C GLU A 68 6.10 -22.16 -0.34
N HIS A 69 4.91 -21.88 -0.87
CA HIS A 69 4.77 -21.07 -2.08
C HIS A 69 5.35 -19.66 -1.88
N PHE A 70 5.05 -19.03 -0.73
CA PHE A 70 5.58 -17.70 -0.43
C PHE A 70 7.06 -17.68 -0.06
N ILE A 71 7.62 -18.77 0.49
CA ILE A 71 9.08 -18.87 0.69
C ILE A 71 9.80 -18.74 -0.65
N GLU A 72 9.39 -19.50 -1.67
CA GLU A 72 10.00 -19.44 -3.02
C GLU A 72 9.89 -18.01 -3.61
N ARG A 73 8.70 -17.40 -3.54
CA ARG A 73 8.46 -16.08 -4.15
C ARG A 73 9.14 -14.94 -3.41
N LEU A 74 9.18 -14.97 -2.08
CA LEU A 74 9.87 -13.94 -1.30
C LEU A 74 11.39 -14.10 -1.37
N SER A 75 11.89 -15.32 -1.58
CA SER A 75 13.30 -15.55 -1.88
C SER A 75 13.69 -14.94 -3.23
N TYR A 76 12.82 -15.05 -4.25
CA TYR A 76 13.01 -14.33 -5.51
C TYR A 76 13.05 -12.81 -5.31
N VAL A 77 12.09 -12.23 -4.57
CA VAL A 77 12.06 -10.78 -4.30
C VAL A 77 13.33 -10.35 -3.54
N GLN A 78 13.73 -11.11 -2.52
CA GLN A 78 14.96 -10.88 -1.76
C GLN A 78 16.18 -10.83 -2.68
N GLU A 79 16.31 -11.76 -3.63
CA GLU A 79 17.44 -11.76 -4.58
C GLU A 79 17.47 -10.48 -5.42
N GLN A 80 16.32 -10.05 -5.95
CA GLN A 80 16.25 -8.84 -6.77
C GLN A 80 16.54 -7.56 -5.96
N PHE A 81 16.13 -7.50 -4.70
CA PHE A 81 16.33 -6.33 -3.84
C PHE A 81 17.72 -6.27 -3.21
N ALA A 82 18.34 -7.44 -2.97
CA ALA A 82 19.67 -7.53 -2.37
C ALA A 82 20.77 -6.92 -3.25
N HIS A 83 20.59 -6.87 -4.58
CA HIS A 83 21.56 -6.28 -5.49
C HIS A 83 21.91 -4.82 -5.15
N GLY A 84 20.94 -4.05 -4.64
CA GLY A 84 21.12 -2.68 -4.19
C GLY A 84 21.34 -2.53 -2.68
N GLY A 85 21.62 -3.62 -1.96
CA GLY A 85 21.87 -3.61 -0.52
C GLY A 85 20.63 -3.51 0.35
N LEU A 86 19.43 -3.74 -0.22
CA LEU A 86 18.18 -3.77 0.54
C LEU A 86 17.84 -5.21 0.95
N SER A 87 18.24 -5.59 2.17
CA SER A 87 17.95 -6.88 2.78
C SER A 87 16.53 -6.92 3.38
N ILE A 88 15.82 -8.00 3.08
CA ILE A 88 14.42 -8.23 3.47
C ILE A 88 14.35 -9.40 4.46
N CYS A 89 13.64 -9.17 5.55
CA CYS A 89 13.18 -10.21 6.46
C CYS A 89 11.69 -10.43 6.22
N ALA A 90 11.24 -11.67 6.25
CA ALA A 90 9.83 -11.98 6.09
C ALA A 90 9.37 -12.91 7.20
N THR A 91 8.25 -12.55 7.84
CA THR A 91 7.58 -13.35 8.87
C THR A 91 6.18 -13.67 8.40
N HIS A 92 5.80 -14.93 8.51
CA HIS A 92 4.46 -15.42 8.17
C HIS A 92 3.59 -15.54 9.40
N PHE A 93 2.42 -14.93 9.33
CA PHE A 93 1.35 -14.99 10.30
C PHE A 93 0.19 -15.78 9.67
N PRO A 94 -0.02 -17.04 10.09
CA PRO A 94 -1.05 -17.89 9.52
C PRO A 94 -2.44 -17.33 9.77
N ALA A 95 -3.21 -17.12 8.70
CA ALA A 95 -4.60 -16.72 8.77
C ALA A 95 -5.42 -17.58 7.80
N ASP A 96 -6.04 -18.65 8.33
CA ASP A 96 -6.79 -19.61 7.52
C ASP A 96 -8.17 -19.07 7.11
N ASP A 97 -8.75 -18.14 7.89
CA ASP A 97 -10.05 -17.51 7.66
C ASP A 97 -9.91 -16.02 7.31
N ILE A 98 -9.17 -15.67 6.25
CA ILE A 98 -9.30 -14.33 5.62
C ILE A 98 -10.58 -14.27 4.76
N ALA A 99 -11.67 -14.84 5.29
CA ALA A 99 -12.92 -15.14 4.59
C ALA A 99 -13.71 -13.90 4.14
N GLN A 100 -13.25 -12.70 4.49
CA GLN A 100 -13.86 -11.42 4.10
C GLN A 100 -13.10 -10.68 2.98
N CYS A 101 -12.16 -11.34 2.29
CA CYS A 101 -11.54 -10.76 1.11
C CYS A 101 -12.46 -10.86 -0.11
N ASN A 102 -12.83 -9.72 -0.69
CA ASN A 102 -13.80 -9.69 -1.79
C ASN A 102 -13.10 -9.84 -3.16
N GLY A 103 -12.94 -11.08 -3.62
CA GLY A 103 -12.06 -11.43 -4.75
C GLY A 103 -12.69 -11.70 -6.13
N SER A 104 -13.99 -11.47 -6.31
CA SER A 104 -14.72 -12.07 -7.45
C SER A 104 -14.60 -11.36 -8.82
N SER A 105 -13.73 -10.34 -8.96
CA SER A 105 -13.36 -9.61 -10.21
C SER A 105 -12.78 -8.20 -9.92
N ARG A 106 -12.75 -7.80 -8.65
CA ARG A 106 -12.25 -6.52 -8.16
C ARG A 106 -10.86 -6.70 -7.53
N ARG A 107 -10.24 -5.57 -7.16
CA ARG A 107 -9.00 -5.53 -6.37
C ARG A 107 -9.16 -6.35 -5.09
N VAL A 108 -8.13 -7.08 -4.68
CA VAL A 108 -8.16 -7.84 -3.43
C VAL A 108 -8.20 -6.84 -2.28
N GLU A 109 -9.29 -6.84 -1.53
CA GLU A 109 -9.43 -6.03 -0.32
C GLU A 109 -10.05 -6.91 0.76
N CYS A 110 -9.45 -6.87 1.93
CA CYS A 110 -9.82 -7.69 3.08
C CYS A 110 -10.23 -6.78 4.22
N ASP A 111 -11.38 -7.06 4.83
CA ASP A 111 -11.73 -6.46 6.11
C ASP A 111 -10.98 -7.22 7.21
N LEU A 112 -9.79 -6.72 7.55
CA LEU A 112 -8.96 -7.27 8.62
C LEU A 112 -9.21 -6.49 9.90
N ASP A 113 -9.23 -7.21 11.03
CA ASP A 113 -9.07 -6.56 12.32
C ASP A 113 -7.63 -6.05 12.44
N TRP A 114 -7.43 -4.78 12.10
CA TRP A 114 -6.12 -4.12 12.15
C TRP A 114 -5.50 -4.13 13.55
N SER A 115 -6.32 -4.27 14.61
CA SER A 115 -5.84 -4.38 15.99
C SER A 115 -5.29 -5.77 16.34
N ALA A 116 -5.61 -6.78 15.52
CA ALA A 116 -5.09 -8.13 15.64
C ALA A 116 -3.85 -8.37 14.76
N LEU A 117 -3.45 -7.38 13.96
CA LEU A 117 -2.23 -7.50 13.15
C LEU A 117 -0.98 -7.34 14.02
N PRO A 118 0.13 -7.98 13.63
CA PRO A 118 1.38 -7.82 14.34
C PRO A 118 1.83 -6.35 14.30
N GLU A 119 2.25 -5.82 15.44
CA GLU A 119 2.83 -4.49 15.49
C GLU A 119 4.07 -4.41 14.57
N PRO A 120 4.35 -3.24 13.98
CA PRO A 120 5.59 -3.03 13.26
C PRO A 120 6.80 -3.38 14.12
N VAL A 121 7.84 -3.95 13.50
CA VAL A 121 9.08 -4.25 14.24
C VAL A 121 9.80 -2.94 14.53
N GLU A 122 10.04 -2.66 15.82
CA GLU A 122 10.69 -1.43 16.26
C GLU A 122 12.05 -1.26 15.58
N GLY A 123 12.29 -0.08 14.99
CA GLY A 123 13.53 0.24 14.29
C GLY A 123 13.65 -0.36 12.87
N MET A 124 12.60 -1.01 12.35
CA MET A 124 12.57 -1.52 10.98
C MET A 124 11.41 -0.92 10.19
N HIS A 125 11.62 -0.70 8.90
CA HIS A 125 10.50 -0.38 8.01
C HIS A 125 9.66 -1.64 7.80
N THR A 126 8.37 -1.57 8.11
CA THR A 126 7.48 -2.74 8.03
C THR A 126 6.47 -2.56 6.89
N VAL A 127 6.41 -3.55 6.00
CA VAL A 127 5.37 -3.68 4.97
C VAL A 127 4.52 -4.89 5.29
N THR A 128 3.21 -4.68 5.40
CA THR A 128 2.25 -5.75 5.61
C THR A 128 1.78 -6.28 4.27
N LEU A 129 1.87 -7.60 4.07
CA LEU A 129 1.33 -8.29 2.90
C LEU A 129 0.15 -9.16 3.32
N VAL A 130 -0.94 -9.05 2.60
CA VAL A 130 -2.15 -9.83 2.81
C VAL A 130 -2.39 -10.65 1.55
N ALA A 131 -2.20 -11.97 1.66
CA ALA A 131 -2.42 -12.90 0.57
C ALA A 131 -3.71 -13.69 0.80
N SER A 132 -4.72 -13.45 -0.03
CA SER A 132 -6.00 -14.15 0.06
C SER A 132 -6.72 -14.24 -1.28
N GLY A 133 -7.41 -15.36 -1.48
CA GLY A 133 -8.41 -15.52 -2.53
C GLY A 133 -7.87 -15.35 -3.95
N ARG A 134 -8.76 -14.86 -4.83
CA ARG A 134 -8.51 -14.56 -6.25
C ARG A 134 -8.75 -13.07 -6.48
N GLY A 135 -8.11 -12.46 -7.47
CA GLY A 135 -8.32 -11.04 -7.77
C GLY A 135 -7.08 -10.36 -8.32
N VAL A 136 -7.19 -9.05 -8.52
CA VAL A 136 -6.06 -8.20 -8.95
C VAL A 136 -5.38 -7.62 -7.72
N ALA A 137 -4.05 -7.67 -7.69
CA ALA A 137 -3.26 -7.11 -6.61
C ALA A 137 -3.42 -5.58 -6.52
N ASN A 138 -3.12 -5.04 -5.34
CA ASN A 138 -3.02 -3.62 -5.11
C ASN A 138 -2.30 -3.29 -3.81
N THR A 139 -1.59 -2.18 -3.81
CA THR A 139 -1.07 -1.54 -2.60
C THR A 139 -1.95 -0.36 -2.17
N ARG A 140 -2.27 -0.28 -0.87
CA ARG A 140 -3.02 0.83 -0.27
C ARG A 140 -2.54 1.09 1.14
N ASN A 141 -2.20 2.35 1.45
CA ASN A 141 -1.73 2.76 2.78
C ASN A 141 -0.54 1.92 3.30
N GLY A 142 0.38 1.52 2.42
CA GLY A 142 1.53 0.68 2.78
C GLY A 142 1.23 -0.81 2.95
N ILE A 143 -0.03 -1.23 2.76
CA ILE A 143 -0.43 -2.64 2.79
C ILE A 143 -0.55 -3.17 1.37
N VAL A 144 0.10 -4.31 1.12
CA VAL A 144 0.10 -5.03 -0.15
C VAL A 144 -0.96 -6.11 -0.11
N PHE A 145 -1.96 -6.03 -0.98
CA PHE A 145 -2.97 -7.07 -1.14
C PHE A 145 -2.71 -7.84 -2.42
N VAL A 146 -2.61 -9.17 -2.32
CA VAL A 146 -2.22 -10.03 -3.45
C VAL A 146 -3.04 -11.32 -3.47
N PRO A 147 -3.27 -11.91 -4.65
CA PRO A 147 -3.86 -13.24 -4.74
C PRO A 147 -2.90 -14.28 -4.16
N GLU A 148 -3.43 -15.38 -3.62
CA GLU A 148 -2.61 -16.45 -3.03
C GLU A 148 -1.60 -17.08 -3.99
N GLN A 149 -1.87 -16.98 -5.29
CA GLN A 149 -1.00 -17.47 -6.38
C GLN A 149 -0.14 -16.39 -7.04
N ALA A 150 0.06 -15.24 -6.39
CA ALA A 150 0.91 -14.17 -6.91
C ALA A 150 2.31 -14.69 -7.26
N SER A 151 2.82 -14.28 -8.42
CA SER A 151 4.20 -14.56 -8.81
C SER A 151 5.17 -13.68 -8.01
N GLY A 152 6.45 -14.04 -8.03
CA GLY A 152 7.50 -13.23 -7.39
C GLY A 152 7.62 -11.85 -8.04
N LEU A 153 7.47 -11.79 -9.37
CA LEU A 153 7.40 -10.56 -10.16
C LEU A 153 6.26 -9.63 -9.71
N LEU A 154 5.06 -10.17 -9.49
CA LEU A 154 3.93 -9.38 -9.01
C LEU A 154 4.16 -8.90 -7.57
N LEU A 155 4.66 -9.77 -6.68
CA LEU A 155 5.00 -9.37 -5.30
C LEU A 155 6.04 -8.24 -5.30
N GLN A 156 7.07 -8.35 -6.13
CA GLN A 156 8.11 -7.35 -6.29
C GLN A 156 7.54 -5.98 -6.66
N HIS A 157 6.64 -5.94 -7.65
CA HIS A 157 5.98 -4.72 -8.09
C HIS A 157 5.16 -4.07 -6.98
N GLU A 158 4.33 -4.84 -6.28
CA GLU A 158 3.48 -4.30 -5.22
C GLU A 158 4.27 -3.89 -3.97
N ILE A 159 5.36 -4.60 -3.64
CA ILE A 159 6.31 -4.19 -2.60
C ILE A 159 6.99 -2.87 -3.01
N GLY A 160 7.35 -2.70 -4.29
CA GLY A 160 7.84 -1.43 -4.83
C GLY A 160 6.88 -0.27 -4.54
N HIS A 161 5.58 -0.48 -4.73
CA HIS A 161 4.57 0.52 -4.32
C HIS A 161 4.55 0.81 -2.83
N ALA A 162 4.65 -0.23 -1.99
CA ALA A 162 4.66 -0.05 -0.54
C ALA A 162 5.88 0.76 -0.07
N LEU A 163 6.97 0.70 -0.82
CA LEU A 163 8.21 1.44 -0.59
C LEU A 163 8.26 2.82 -1.27
N GLY A 164 7.17 3.23 -1.92
CA GLY A 164 7.00 4.59 -2.45
C GLY A 164 7.27 4.76 -3.95
N LEU A 165 7.40 3.67 -4.71
CA LEU A 165 7.42 3.73 -6.17
C LEU A 165 6.00 3.83 -6.74
N ALA A 166 5.84 4.54 -7.85
CA ALA A 166 4.58 4.69 -8.57
C ALA A 166 4.64 3.99 -9.93
N ASP A 167 3.46 3.65 -10.46
CA ASP A 167 3.30 3.06 -11.80
C ASP A 167 3.84 4.00 -12.88
N GLU A 168 4.66 3.48 -13.78
CA GLU A 168 5.19 4.22 -14.94
C GLU A 168 4.34 4.00 -16.21
N TYR A 169 3.46 3.00 -16.20
CA TYR A 169 2.52 2.71 -17.29
C TYR A 169 1.25 3.59 -17.20
N PRO A 170 0.45 3.69 -18.28
CA PRO A 170 -0.78 4.48 -18.27
C PRO A 170 -1.76 4.07 -17.19
N MET A 171 -2.00 4.97 -16.23
CA MET A 171 -3.03 4.75 -15.22
C MET A 171 -4.42 4.80 -15.87
N ARG A 172 -5.35 4.04 -15.30
CA ARG A 172 -6.77 4.14 -15.68
C ARG A 172 -7.27 5.56 -15.38
N ALA A 173 -8.03 6.15 -16.31
CA ALA A 173 -8.44 7.56 -16.27
C ALA A 173 -8.88 8.09 -14.89
N ARG A 174 -9.74 7.35 -14.15
CA ARG A 174 -10.20 7.78 -12.82
C ARG A 174 -9.07 7.85 -11.78
N LEU A 175 -8.13 6.91 -11.83
CA LEU A 175 -6.97 6.90 -10.93
C LEU A 175 -5.97 7.98 -11.36
N ALA A 176 -5.74 8.13 -12.66
CA ALA A 176 -4.88 9.16 -13.23
C ALA A 176 -5.35 10.56 -12.81
N GLU A 177 -6.66 10.86 -12.88
CA GLU A 177 -7.21 12.15 -12.46
C GLU A 177 -6.89 12.47 -10.98
N ALA A 178 -7.05 11.50 -10.09
CA ALA A 178 -6.74 11.69 -8.67
C ALA A 178 -5.22 11.81 -8.42
N PHE A 179 -4.43 10.91 -9.00
CA PHE A 179 -2.98 10.90 -8.80
C PHE A 179 -2.31 12.13 -9.43
N CYS A 180 -2.60 12.41 -10.70
CA CYS A 180 -1.95 13.46 -11.49
C CYS A 180 -2.43 14.88 -11.14
N SER A 181 -3.51 15.02 -10.36
CA SER A 181 -3.90 16.28 -9.71
C SER A 181 -3.17 16.54 -8.39
N GLY A 182 -2.30 15.62 -7.96
CA GLY A 182 -1.59 15.71 -6.68
C GLY A 182 -2.42 15.25 -5.47
N SER A 183 -3.56 14.59 -5.69
CA SER A 183 -4.43 14.08 -4.62
C SER A 183 -3.92 12.73 -4.09
N PHE A 184 -2.66 12.68 -3.66
CA PHE A 184 -2.02 11.51 -3.07
C PHE A 184 -1.37 11.85 -1.72
N SER A 185 -1.25 10.85 -0.84
CA SER A 185 -0.71 11.01 0.51
C SER A 185 0.81 10.78 0.62
N PHE A 186 1.50 10.50 -0.49
CA PHE A 186 2.94 10.23 -0.51
C PHE A 186 3.60 10.79 -1.77
N GLN A 187 4.83 11.30 -1.67
CA GLN A 187 5.59 11.72 -2.85
C GLN A 187 6.25 10.48 -3.49
N PRO A 188 5.98 10.17 -4.78
CA PRO A 188 6.60 9.03 -5.44
C PRO A 188 8.11 9.23 -5.62
N LEU A 189 8.89 8.18 -5.41
CA LEU A 189 10.35 8.24 -5.50
C LEU A 189 10.86 8.23 -6.96
N ASN A 190 10.11 7.60 -7.87
CA ASN A 190 10.48 7.42 -9.28
C ASN A 190 9.68 8.31 -10.24
N LEU A 191 8.85 9.23 -9.74
CA LEU A 191 8.10 10.16 -10.60
C LEU A 191 8.15 11.61 -10.12
N VAL A 192 8.13 12.54 -11.09
CA VAL A 192 7.80 13.95 -10.85
C VAL A 192 6.76 14.40 -11.88
N LEU A 193 5.83 15.25 -11.44
CA LEU A 193 4.72 15.73 -12.27
C LEU A 193 4.88 17.21 -12.62
N THR A 194 4.51 17.58 -13.84
CA THR A 194 4.43 18.97 -14.32
C THR A 194 3.14 19.24 -15.08
N SER A 195 2.67 20.49 -15.06
CA SER A 195 1.51 20.93 -15.85
C SER A 195 1.85 21.33 -17.30
N SER A 196 3.14 21.37 -17.62
CA SER A 196 3.68 21.77 -18.93
C SER A 196 5.02 21.06 -19.14
N ASP A 197 5.31 20.74 -20.40
CA ASP A 197 6.61 20.28 -20.88
C ASP A 197 7.49 21.43 -21.39
N VAL A 198 6.98 22.68 -21.39
CA VAL A 198 7.76 23.89 -21.69
C VAL A 198 7.70 24.84 -20.50
N MET A 199 8.85 25.39 -20.10
CA MET A 199 9.01 26.18 -18.88
C MET A 199 9.99 27.35 -19.05
N THR A 200 9.88 28.38 -18.20
CA THR A 200 10.94 29.40 -18.06
C THR A 200 12.17 28.83 -17.36
N TYR A 201 13.26 29.59 -17.36
CA TYR A 201 14.45 29.21 -16.60
C TYR A 201 14.15 29.05 -15.10
N GLU A 202 13.40 29.97 -14.50
CA GLU A 202 13.03 29.93 -13.07
C GLU A 202 12.17 28.71 -12.75
N GLU A 203 11.16 28.43 -13.57
CA GLU A 203 10.30 27.25 -13.43
C GLU A 203 11.10 25.95 -13.54
N LYS A 204 12.05 25.87 -14.48
CA LYS A 204 12.99 24.74 -14.60
C LYS A 204 13.81 24.56 -13.32
N GLN A 205 14.31 25.64 -12.71
CA GLN A 205 15.07 25.53 -11.45
C GLN A 205 14.18 25.07 -10.29
N MET A 206 12.93 25.54 -10.23
CA MET A 206 11.95 25.07 -9.24
C MET A 206 11.63 23.60 -9.42
N LEU A 207 11.44 23.15 -10.67
CA LEU A 207 11.25 21.73 -10.99
C LEU A 207 12.46 20.91 -10.56
N ARG A 208 13.68 21.35 -10.88
CA ARG A 208 14.91 20.65 -10.53
C ARG A 208 14.99 20.32 -9.04
N ASN A 209 14.56 21.25 -8.18
CA ASN A 209 14.56 21.06 -6.73
C ASN A 209 13.44 20.15 -6.21
N ARG A 210 12.45 19.81 -7.05
CA ARG A 210 11.35 18.89 -6.73
C ARG A 210 11.60 17.46 -7.23
N ILE A 211 12.63 17.24 -8.06
CA ILE A 211 12.95 15.90 -8.58
C ILE A 211 13.38 15.01 -7.40
N PRO A 212 12.69 13.89 -7.12
CA PRO A 212 13.03 13.02 -6.00
C PRO A 212 14.47 12.47 -6.08
N TRP A 213 14.94 12.16 -7.29
CA TRP A 213 16.29 11.63 -7.54
C TRP A 213 17.33 12.70 -7.88
N ILE A 214 17.12 13.95 -7.46
CA ILE A 214 17.99 15.07 -7.85
C ILE A 214 19.48 14.87 -7.47
N ALA A 215 19.75 14.18 -6.37
CA ALA A 215 21.10 13.86 -5.92
C ALA A 215 21.85 12.90 -6.86
N HIS A 216 21.12 12.16 -7.69
CA HIS A 216 21.65 11.16 -8.63
C HIS A 216 21.52 11.60 -10.10
N LEU A 217 21.08 12.84 -10.35
CA LEU A 217 20.90 13.35 -11.71
C LEU A 217 22.24 13.55 -12.42
N GLU A 218 22.38 12.93 -13.59
CA GLU A 218 23.61 12.92 -14.40
C GLU A 218 23.44 13.71 -15.71
N ALA A 219 22.21 13.75 -16.23
CA ALA A 219 21.87 14.36 -17.50
C ALA A 219 21.13 15.72 -17.36
N PRO A 220 21.16 16.59 -18.38
CA PRO A 220 20.28 17.75 -18.42
C PRO A 220 18.80 17.32 -18.46
N ILE A 221 17.95 18.06 -17.76
CA ILE A 221 16.50 17.77 -17.64
C ILE A 221 15.64 18.52 -18.67
N ALA A 222 16.25 19.41 -19.44
CA ALA A 222 15.57 20.24 -20.42
C ALA A 222 16.56 20.80 -21.45
N THR A 223 16.07 21.16 -22.63
CA THR A 223 16.82 21.79 -23.72
C THR A 223 16.31 23.22 -23.94
N GLU A 224 17.23 24.18 -24.06
CA GLU A 224 16.90 25.57 -24.36
C GLU A 224 16.42 25.71 -25.81
N ARG A 225 15.40 26.55 -26.01
CA ARG A 225 14.81 26.89 -27.30
C ARG A 225 15.26 28.29 -27.74
N ASP A 226 15.10 28.58 -29.03
CA ASP A 226 15.42 29.89 -29.61
C ASP A 226 14.61 31.07 -29.03
N ASP A 227 13.44 30.77 -28.44
CA ASP A 227 12.56 31.75 -27.77
C ASP A 227 12.92 32.01 -26.30
N GLY A 228 14.00 31.40 -25.80
CA GLY A 228 14.46 31.52 -24.40
C GLY A 228 13.69 30.65 -23.40
N LEU A 229 12.73 29.85 -23.87
CA LEU A 229 12.05 28.84 -23.07
C LEU A 229 12.82 27.51 -23.07
N TRP A 230 12.46 26.61 -22.16
CA TRP A 230 13.09 25.31 -22.01
C TRP A 230 12.06 24.21 -22.23
N THR A 231 12.31 23.30 -23.17
CA THR A 231 11.53 22.06 -23.32
C THR A 231 12.08 21.01 -22.38
N LEU A 232 11.26 20.48 -21.49
CA LEU A 232 11.58 19.39 -20.57
C LEU A 232 11.84 18.09 -21.33
N GLY A 233 12.72 17.27 -20.76
CA GLY A 233 13.15 16.02 -21.34
C GLY A 233 14.67 15.96 -21.46
N THR A 234 15.23 14.84 -21.04
CA THR A 234 16.64 14.53 -21.26
C THR A 234 16.86 14.21 -22.75
N PRO A 235 17.86 14.83 -23.41
CA PRO A 235 18.17 14.55 -24.81
C PRO A 235 18.61 13.09 -25.03
N GLU A 236 18.31 12.55 -26.20
CA GLU A 236 18.64 11.16 -26.59
C GLU A 236 20.12 10.79 -26.41
N ALA A 237 21.03 11.76 -26.58
CA ALA A 237 22.47 11.54 -26.33
C ALA A 237 22.82 11.14 -24.88
N TYR A 238 21.86 11.23 -23.95
CA TYR A 238 22.00 10.91 -22.54
C TYR A 238 21.02 9.79 -22.10
N GLU A 239 20.49 8.99 -23.03
CA GLU A 239 19.49 7.95 -22.75
C GLU A 239 19.93 6.93 -21.69
N GLU A 240 21.23 6.62 -21.65
CA GLU A 240 21.82 5.69 -20.67
C GLU A 240 22.14 6.33 -19.29
N GLN A 241 21.84 7.62 -19.11
CA GLN A 241 22.14 8.36 -17.87
C GLN A 241 20.88 8.63 -17.07
N ILE A 242 21.05 8.87 -15.76
CA ILE A 242 19.94 9.27 -14.90
C ILE A 242 19.50 10.69 -15.27
N GLY A 243 18.25 10.81 -15.72
CA GLY A 243 17.73 12.02 -16.36
C GLY A 243 16.28 12.33 -15.97
N LEU A 244 15.56 12.92 -16.92
CA LEU A 244 14.14 13.25 -16.86
C LEU A 244 13.50 12.76 -18.17
N PHE A 245 12.93 11.57 -18.13
CA PHE A 245 12.32 10.90 -19.30
C PHE A 245 10.80 10.87 -19.15
N PRO A 246 10.03 10.92 -20.23
CA PRO A 246 8.58 10.84 -20.15
C PRO A 246 8.14 9.50 -19.55
N ALA A 247 7.15 9.53 -18.67
CA ALA A 247 6.44 8.37 -18.15
C ALA A 247 4.98 8.43 -18.60
N ALA A 248 4.39 7.28 -18.91
CA ALA A 248 3.05 7.20 -19.45
C ALA A 248 1.95 7.31 -18.37
N THR A 249 2.35 7.38 -17.09
CA THR A 249 1.50 7.43 -15.89
C THR A 249 0.26 8.33 -16.04
N CYS A 250 0.45 9.53 -16.59
CA CYS A 250 -0.57 10.58 -16.66
C CYS A 250 -1.18 10.78 -18.06
N ASP A 251 -0.98 9.85 -19.02
CA ASP A 251 -1.45 9.95 -20.42
C ASP A 251 -2.96 10.16 -20.57
N ALA A 252 -3.74 9.77 -19.56
CA ALA A 252 -5.19 9.99 -19.52
C ALA A 252 -5.61 11.40 -19.05
N THR A 253 -4.65 12.29 -18.78
CA THR A 253 -4.84 13.64 -18.21
C THR A 253 -4.04 14.68 -19.00
N ALA A 254 -4.13 15.96 -18.61
CA ALA A 254 -3.29 17.03 -19.17
C ALA A 254 -1.94 17.22 -18.44
N THR A 255 -1.66 16.42 -17.41
CA THR A 255 -0.43 16.48 -16.62
C THR A 255 0.64 15.60 -17.26
N PHE A 256 1.88 16.07 -17.24
CA PHE A 256 3.05 15.30 -17.68
C PHE A 256 3.67 14.59 -16.48
N ALA A 257 3.99 13.30 -16.64
CA ALA A 257 4.75 12.53 -15.68
C ALA A 257 6.15 12.25 -16.24
N TRP A 258 7.14 12.29 -15.37
CA TRP A 258 8.53 12.07 -15.73
C TRP A 258 9.16 11.04 -14.80
N LYS A 259 9.98 10.15 -15.35
CA LYS A 259 10.75 9.11 -14.67
C LYS A 259 12.27 9.32 -14.83
N PRO A 260 13.10 8.76 -13.94
CA PRO A 260 14.56 8.95 -13.97
C PRO A 260 15.30 8.19 -15.08
N LEU A 261 14.73 7.08 -15.56
CA LEU A 261 15.39 6.14 -16.48
C LEU A 261 14.63 6.08 -17.80
N ALA A 262 15.36 6.07 -18.92
CA ALA A 262 14.75 5.92 -20.24
C ALA A 262 14.22 4.50 -20.46
N GLU A 263 14.93 3.50 -19.94
CA GLU A 263 14.58 2.10 -20.08
C GLU A 263 13.23 1.77 -19.44
N VAL A 264 12.65 0.66 -19.92
CA VAL A 264 11.43 0.11 -19.34
C VAL A 264 11.79 -0.54 -18.00
N THR A 265 11.09 -0.16 -16.93
CA THR A 265 11.35 -0.68 -15.58
C THR A 265 10.27 -1.66 -15.13
N PHE A 266 10.49 -2.35 -14.00
CA PHE A 266 9.47 -3.20 -13.39
C PHE A 266 8.23 -2.42 -12.88
N MET A 267 8.32 -1.08 -12.77
CA MET A 267 7.18 -0.21 -12.45
C MET A 267 6.37 0.15 -13.71
N GLU A 268 6.91 -0.06 -14.90
CA GLU A 268 6.20 0.06 -16.17
C GLU A 268 5.67 -1.31 -16.64
N HIS A 269 6.52 -2.33 -16.56
CA HIS A 269 6.22 -3.71 -16.92
C HIS A 269 6.74 -4.67 -15.85
N HIS A 270 5.85 -5.13 -14.97
CA HIS A 270 6.22 -6.02 -13.85
C HIS A 270 6.90 -7.34 -14.28
N GLU A 271 6.81 -7.74 -15.55
CA GLU A 271 7.46 -8.95 -16.09
C GLU A 271 8.99 -8.84 -16.22
N LEU A 272 9.56 -7.63 -16.16
CA LEU A 272 11.00 -7.41 -16.39
C LEU A 272 11.90 -7.89 -15.25
N GLY A 273 11.36 -8.10 -14.05
CA GLY A 273 12.01 -8.80 -12.93
C GLY A 273 13.22 -8.12 -12.29
N SER A 274 14.09 -7.46 -13.05
CA SER A 274 15.18 -6.67 -12.49
C SER A 274 14.67 -5.37 -11.89
N VAL A 275 15.14 -5.05 -10.69
CA VAL A 275 14.92 -3.74 -10.05
C VAL A 275 16.11 -2.85 -10.41
N PRO A 276 15.90 -1.66 -11.01
CA PRO A 276 17.00 -0.74 -11.29
C PRO A 276 17.75 -0.32 -10.01
N ASP A 277 19.08 -0.27 -10.08
CA ASP A 277 19.94 0.09 -8.94
C ASP A 277 19.56 1.45 -8.32
N LEU A 278 19.20 2.42 -9.17
CA LEU A 278 18.71 3.72 -8.72
C LEU A 278 17.48 3.58 -7.82
N TYR A 279 16.56 2.67 -8.11
CA TYR A 279 15.30 2.56 -7.35
C TYR A 279 15.58 1.96 -5.98
N LEU A 280 16.48 0.97 -5.91
CA LEU A 280 16.94 0.43 -4.64
C LEU A 280 17.62 1.49 -3.80
N LYS A 281 18.46 2.34 -4.40
CA LYS A 281 19.11 3.47 -3.71
C LYS A 281 18.12 4.51 -3.18
N LEU A 282 17.14 4.89 -3.99
CA LEU A 282 16.10 5.86 -3.60
C LEU A 282 15.22 5.31 -2.48
N ILE A 283 14.87 4.02 -2.53
CA ILE A 283 14.18 3.35 -1.43
C ILE A 283 15.06 3.40 -0.19
N ASP A 284 16.34 3.07 -0.32
CA ASP A 284 17.25 3.03 0.83
C ASP A 284 17.34 4.37 1.56
N GLU A 285 17.55 5.44 0.81
CA GLU A 285 17.59 6.82 1.30
C GLU A 285 16.27 7.25 1.98
N ARG A 286 15.15 6.62 1.61
CA ARG A 286 13.83 6.86 2.21
C ARG A 286 13.62 6.11 3.52
N LEU A 287 14.34 5.00 3.72
CA LEU A 287 14.23 4.15 4.90
C LEU A 287 15.15 4.60 6.06
N GLU A 288 16.11 5.48 5.79
CA GLU A 288 16.93 6.20 6.80
C GLU A 288 16.15 7.29 7.56
#